data_AF-A0A6N4SUQ5-F1
#
_entry.id   AF-A0A6N4SUQ5-F1
#
_cell.length_a   1.000
_cell.length_b   1.000
_cell.length_c   1.000
_cell.angle_alpha   90.00
_cell.angle_beta   90.00
_cell.angle_gamma   90.00
#
_symmetry.space_group_name_H-M   'P 1'
#
loop_
_entity.id
_entity.type
_entity.pdbx_description
1 polymer ?
#
loop_
_entity_poly.entity_id
_entity_poly.type
_entity_poly.pdbx_seq_one_letter_code
_entity_poly.pdbx_strand_id
1 'polypeptide(L)'
;MPPNGIKKTYFIKHNSHHFVGPTMRLEKTETELLEMYCKGCNDSLAIIYSQYWGLFKSVSKKYLCNDDCEDLIHSVIEKLLLMPIEKRILQFSNIRSIKSFFYVMIKNASLDYLRKRRLNCVNIEYAAHSHEEQNSDSYLVLEYKNVGLSVTEMKIFEEYINGLKPKAIASQHQKAVSTIKNILNNSKRKILRYYKENAYLLE
;
A
#
# COMPACT_ATOMS: atom_id res chain seq x y z
N MET A 1 40.88 13.73 -31.57
CA MET A 1 40.86 14.41 -30.26
C MET A 1 39.45 14.95 -30.02
N PRO A 2 38.65 14.39 -29.10
CA PRO A 2 37.40 14.99 -28.67
C PRO A 2 37.62 15.88 -27.45
N PRO A 3 36.93 17.04 -27.31
CA PRO A 3 37.12 17.92 -26.18
C PRO A 3 36.30 17.48 -24.95
N ASN A 4 37.04 17.26 -23.86
CA ASN A 4 36.73 17.54 -22.46
C ASN A 4 35.27 17.41 -21.99
N GLY A 5 34.98 16.25 -21.40
CA GLY A 5 33.82 16.02 -20.54
C GLY A 5 33.88 16.87 -19.27
N ILE A 6 32.85 17.69 -19.07
CA ILE A 6 32.63 18.43 -17.82
C ILE A 6 31.98 17.45 -16.83
N LYS A 7 32.77 16.93 -15.89
CA LYS A 7 32.24 16.27 -14.68
C LYS A 7 31.59 17.36 -13.81
N LYS A 8 30.26 17.34 -13.64
CA LYS A 8 29.57 18.11 -12.61
C LYS A 8 29.25 17.21 -11.43
N THR A 9 30.05 17.31 -10.38
CA THR A 9 29.74 16.85 -9.03
C THR A 9 28.72 17.80 -8.42
N TYR A 10 27.58 17.29 -7.95
CA TYR A 10 26.61 18.08 -7.19
C TYR A 10 26.76 17.78 -5.70
N PHE A 11 27.19 18.80 -4.95
CA PHE A 11 27.11 18.82 -3.50
C PHE A 11 25.67 19.16 -3.09
N ILE A 12 25.03 18.28 -2.33
CA ILE A 12 23.79 18.63 -1.64
C ILE A 12 24.18 19.42 -0.39
N LYS A 13 23.97 20.73 -0.42
CA LYS A 13 24.02 21.58 0.78
C LYS A 13 22.60 21.92 1.18
N HIS A 14 22.13 21.32 2.27
CA HIS A 14 20.98 21.83 3.01
C HIS A 14 21.33 23.22 3.56
N ASN A 15 20.51 24.22 3.25
CA ASN A 15 20.21 25.28 4.20
C ASN A 15 18.94 26.05 3.82
N SER A 16 18.16 26.27 4.86
CA SER A 16 16.94 27.06 5.01
C SER A 16 17.09 28.54 4.63
N HIS A 17 15.96 29.12 4.26
CA HIS A 17 15.64 30.54 4.03
C HIS A 17 15.83 31.10 2.61
N HIS A 18 14.69 31.53 2.07
CA HIS A 18 14.48 32.49 0.97
C HIS A 18 15.26 32.25 -0.32
N PHE A 19 14.65 31.48 -1.22
CA PHE A 19 14.91 31.63 -2.66
C PHE A 19 13.84 32.52 -3.28
N VAL A 20 14.14 33.82 -3.35
CA VAL A 20 13.65 34.69 -4.43
C VAL A 20 14.81 34.77 -5.41
N GLY A 21 14.73 33.98 -6.48
CA GLY A 21 15.75 33.86 -7.54
C GLY A 21 15.07 33.57 -8.87
N PRO A 22 15.71 33.92 -10.00
CA PRO A 22 15.10 34.58 -11.14
C PRO A 22 14.03 33.72 -11.81
N THR A 23 12.99 34.39 -12.28
CA THR A 23 11.99 33.89 -13.21
C THR A 23 12.68 33.36 -14.47
N MET A 24 13.19 32.12 -14.43
CA MET A 24 13.48 31.36 -15.64
C MET A 24 12.13 31.25 -16.35
N ARG A 25 11.99 31.99 -17.46
CA ARG A 25 10.90 31.77 -18.41
C ARG A 25 10.90 30.27 -18.72
N LEU A 26 9.88 29.57 -18.26
CA LEU A 26 9.59 28.21 -18.67
C LEU A 26 9.21 28.29 -20.15
N GLU A 27 10.20 28.20 -21.04
CA GLU A 27 10.01 28.23 -22.49
C GLU A 27 9.33 26.94 -23.02
N LYS A 28 9.05 25.96 -22.15
CA LYS A 28 8.46 24.67 -22.54
C LYS A 28 7.11 24.45 -21.89
N THR A 29 6.16 24.00 -22.70
CA THR A 29 4.82 23.63 -22.25
C THR A 29 4.86 22.35 -21.41
N GLU A 30 3.83 22.12 -20.57
CA GLU A 30 3.74 20.91 -19.74
C GLU A 30 3.76 19.63 -20.59
N THR A 31 3.14 19.68 -21.76
CA THR A 31 3.11 18.62 -22.76
C THR A 31 4.50 18.32 -23.31
N GLU A 32 5.29 19.35 -23.64
CA GLU A 32 6.66 19.17 -24.12
C GLU A 32 7.58 18.57 -23.05
N LEU A 33 7.44 19.02 -21.80
CA LEU A 33 8.18 18.45 -20.68
C LEU A 33 7.85 16.98 -20.50
N LEU A 34 6.58 16.60 -20.65
CA LEU A 34 6.16 15.21 -20.54
C LEU A 34 6.68 14.34 -21.70
N GLU A 35 6.68 14.87 -22.92
CA GLU A 35 7.29 14.19 -24.07
C GLU A 35 8.79 13.97 -23.88
N MET A 36 9.50 14.96 -23.33
CA MET A 36 10.92 14.82 -22.99
C MET A 36 11.15 13.74 -21.95
N TYR A 37 10.28 13.66 -20.93
CA TYR A 37 10.34 12.62 -19.92
C TYR A 37 10.12 11.22 -20.52
N CYS A 38 9.16 11.09 -21.44
CA CYS A 38 8.91 9.86 -22.19
C CYS A 38 10.09 9.47 -23.10
N LYS A 39 10.92 10.42 -23.53
CA LYS A 39 12.16 10.16 -24.28
C LYS A 39 13.36 9.81 -23.38
N GLY A 40 13.17 9.75 -22.06
CA GLY A 40 14.20 9.38 -21.09
C GLY A 40 14.88 10.55 -20.38
N CYS A 41 14.48 11.80 -20.64
CA CYS A 41 15.05 12.96 -19.95
C CYS A 41 14.41 13.15 -18.56
N ASN A 42 15.05 12.62 -17.51
CA ASN A 42 14.51 12.70 -16.15
C ASN A 42 14.45 14.13 -15.59
N ASP A 43 15.30 15.05 -16.07
CA ASP A 43 15.30 16.46 -15.64
C ASP A 43 13.96 17.16 -15.93
N SER A 44 13.29 16.76 -17.01
CA SER A 44 11.95 17.29 -17.34
C SER A 44 10.89 16.91 -16.30
N LEU A 45 11.00 15.72 -15.68
CA LEU A 45 10.12 15.31 -14.59
C LEU A 45 10.40 16.14 -13.32
N ALA A 46 11.65 16.52 -13.05
CA ALA A 46 11.98 17.38 -11.91
C ALA A 46 11.34 18.77 -12.04
N ILE A 47 11.29 19.32 -13.26
CA ILE A 47 10.61 20.59 -13.54
C ILE A 47 9.10 20.45 -13.30
N ILE A 48 8.47 19.43 -13.87
CA ILE A 48 7.04 19.13 -13.64
C ILE A 48 6.76 18.96 -12.14
N TYR A 49 7.61 18.20 -11.44
CA TYR A 49 7.48 17.96 -10.01
C TYR A 49 7.48 19.26 -9.20
N SER A 50 8.41 20.18 -9.47
CA SER A 50 8.46 21.48 -8.78
C SER A 50 7.23 22.35 -9.05
N GLN A 51 6.71 22.36 -10.28
CA GLN A 51 5.49 23.09 -10.66
C GLN A 51 4.25 22.54 -9.93
N TYR A 52 4.17 21.22 -9.76
CA TYR A 52 3.00 20.55 -9.20
C TYR A 52 3.09 20.26 -7.70
N TRP A 53 4.20 20.61 -7.05
CA TRP A 53 4.43 20.33 -5.63
C TRP A 53 3.31 20.84 -4.72
N GLY A 54 2.84 22.07 -4.94
CA GLY A 54 1.73 22.65 -4.18
C GLY A 54 0.42 21.86 -4.33
N LEU A 55 0.14 21.34 -5.53
CA LEU A 55 -1.01 20.47 -5.77
C LEU A 55 -0.86 19.16 -5.01
N PHE A 56 0.32 18.53 -5.07
CA PHE A 56 0.54 17.23 -4.44
C PHE A 56 0.34 17.32 -2.92
N LYS A 57 0.92 18.34 -2.28
CA LYS A 57 0.71 18.63 -0.86
C LYS A 57 -0.75 18.89 -0.54
N SER A 58 -1.43 19.72 -1.33
CA SER A 58 -2.85 20.04 -1.12
C SER A 58 -3.74 18.79 -1.18
N VAL A 59 -3.45 17.87 -2.10
CA VAL A 59 -4.22 16.63 -2.25
C VAL A 59 -3.92 15.64 -1.14
N SER A 60 -2.65 15.39 -0.81
CA SER A 60 -2.27 14.38 0.19
C SER A 60 -2.68 14.78 1.61
N LYS A 61 -2.60 16.07 1.96
CA LYS A 61 -3.02 16.60 3.28
C LYS A 61 -4.50 16.41 3.59
N LYS A 62 -5.35 16.11 2.59
CA LYS A 62 -6.75 15.74 2.83
C LYS A 62 -6.91 14.38 3.50
N TYR A 63 -5.86 13.55 3.46
CA TYR A 63 -5.90 12.16 3.91
C TYR A 63 -4.83 11.84 4.96
N LEU A 64 -3.71 12.56 4.96
CA LEU A 64 -2.50 12.24 5.73
C LEU A 64 -2.06 13.43 6.59
N CYS A 65 -1.28 13.14 7.63
CA CYS A 65 -0.58 14.15 8.42
C CYS A 65 0.65 14.68 7.65
N ASN A 66 1.17 15.85 8.04
CA ASN A 66 2.21 16.56 7.27
C ASN A 66 3.47 15.73 6.99
N ASP A 67 3.92 14.91 7.95
CA ASP A 67 5.14 14.13 7.81
C ASP A 67 4.96 12.98 6.79
N ASP A 68 3.85 12.23 6.90
CA ASP A 68 3.47 11.18 5.95
C ASP A 68 3.25 11.71 4.52
N CYS A 69 2.85 12.97 4.37
CA CYS A 69 2.55 13.58 3.07
C CYS A 69 3.78 13.65 2.16
N GLU A 70 4.90 14.14 2.67
CA GLU A 70 6.10 14.36 1.85
C GLU A 70 6.71 13.02 1.43
N ASP A 71 6.86 12.10 2.38
CA ASP A 71 7.37 10.75 2.14
C ASP A 71 6.53 10.01 1.09
N LEU A 72 5.21 10.10 1.20
CA LEU A 72 4.31 9.51 0.21
C LEU A 72 4.55 10.11 -1.18
N ILE A 73 4.59 11.43 -1.29
CA ILE A 73 4.78 12.09 -2.59
C ILE A 73 6.15 11.69 -3.17
N HIS A 74 7.21 11.71 -2.38
CA HIS A 74 8.55 11.29 -2.82
C HIS A 74 8.54 9.83 -3.31
N SER A 75 7.91 8.92 -2.57
CA SER A 75 7.81 7.51 -2.97
C SER A 75 7.05 7.30 -4.30
N VAL A 76 6.09 8.18 -4.61
CA VAL A 76 5.33 8.13 -5.87
C VAL A 76 6.18 8.68 -7.03
N ILE A 77 6.88 9.78 -6.80
CA ILE A 77 7.75 10.40 -7.82
C ILE A 77 8.97 9.52 -8.11
N GLU A 78 9.53 8.85 -7.11
CA GLU A 78 10.59 7.86 -7.29
C GLU A 78 10.14 6.73 -8.22
N LYS A 79 8.91 6.22 -8.07
CA LYS A 79 8.35 5.21 -8.98
C LYS A 79 8.21 5.71 -10.41
N LEU A 80 7.93 7.01 -10.61
CA LEU A 80 7.96 7.60 -11.94
C LEU A 80 9.41 7.63 -12.46
N LEU A 81 10.36 8.17 -11.68
CA LEU A 81 11.77 8.23 -12.08
C LEU A 81 12.36 6.87 -12.49
N LEU A 82 12.02 5.81 -11.76
CA LEU A 82 12.47 4.44 -12.00
C LEU A 82 11.67 3.70 -13.08
N MET A 83 10.63 4.32 -13.65
CA MET A 83 9.79 3.71 -14.67
C MET A 83 10.57 3.51 -15.98
N PRO A 84 10.56 2.31 -16.59
CA PRO A 84 11.14 2.09 -17.92
C PRO A 84 10.48 2.94 -19.01
N ILE A 85 11.26 3.33 -20.02
CA ILE A 85 10.84 4.26 -21.09
C ILE A 85 9.58 3.75 -21.81
N GLU A 86 9.49 2.46 -22.09
CA GLU A 86 8.36 1.84 -22.78
C GLU A 86 7.06 2.02 -21.99
N LYS A 87 7.15 1.88 -20.66
CA LYS A 87 6.01 2.10 -19.76
C LYS A 87 5.62 3.57 -19.67
N ARG A 88 6.58 4.49 -19.73
CA ARG A 88 6.30 5.94 -19.77
C ARG A 88 5.46 6.27 -21.00
N ILE A 89 5.90 5.85 -22.18
CA ILE A 89 5.18 6.12 -23.44
C ILE A 89 3.74 5.59 -23.35
N LEU A 90 3.56 4.35 -22.91
CA LEU A 90 2.23 3.75 -22.76
C LEU A 90 1.34 4.52 -21.78
N GLN A 91 1.86 4.85 -20.60
CA GLN A 91 1.08 5.49 -19.54
C GLN A 91 0.71 6.93 -19.86
N PHE A 92 1.59 7.66 -20.54
CA PHE A 92 1.41 9.09 -20.83
C PHE A 92 0.86 9.37 -22.25
N SER A 93 0.68 8.34 -23.09
CA SER A 93 0.17 8.47 -24.48
C SER A 93 -1.21 9.12 -24.61
N ASN A 94 -2.14 8.84 -23.69
CA ASN A 94 -3.56 9.20 -23.81
C ASN A 94 -4.05 10.10 -22.64
N ILE A 95 -3.16 10.89 -22.06
CA ILE A 95 -3.54 11.75 -20.93
C ILE A 95 -4.22 13.02 -21.45
N ARG A 96 -5.50 13.19 -21.09
CA ARG A 96 -6.28 14.40 -21.39
C ARG A 96 -5.80 15.63 -20.64
N SER A 97 -5.31 15.45 -19.41
CA SER A 97 -4.80 16.54 -18.57
C SER A 97 -3.79 16.02 -17.55
N ILE A 98 -2.59 16.58 -17.58
CA ILE A 98 -1.48 16.26 -16.67
C ILE A 98 -1.89 16.52 -15.21
N LYS A 99 -2.55 17.66 -14.97
CA LYS A 99 -3.10 18.03 -13.66
C LYS A 99 -4.08 16.99 -13.12
N SER A 100 -5.04 16.56 -13.94
CA SER A 100 -6.02 15.53 -13.53
C SER A 100 -5.36 14.18 -13.26
N PHE A 101 -4.39 13.80 -14.11
CA PHE A 101 -3.62 12.58 -13.92
C PHE A 101 -2.91 12.58 -12.57
N PHE A 102 -2.14 13.64 -12.26
CA PHE A 102 -1.41 13.70 -11.00
C PHE A 102 -2.33 13.81 -9.79
N TYR A 103 -3.44 14.53 -9.90
CA TYR A 103 -4.46 14.58 -8.85
C TYR A 103 -4.93 13.17 -8.48
N VAL A 104 -5.32 12.36 -9.48
CA VAL A 104 -5.79 10.98 -9.26
C VAL A 104 -4.66 10.10 -8.74
N MET A 105 -3.45 10.23 -9.28
CA MET A 105 -2.28 9.47 -8.86
C MET A 105 -1.97 9.68 -7.36
N ILE A 106 -1.86 10.93 -6.91
CA ILE A 106 -1.57 11.26 -5.50
C ILE A 106 -2.74 10.88 -4.58
N LYS A 107 -3.99 11.11 -5.02
CA LYS A 107 -5.18 10.67 -4.28
C LYS A 107 -5.17 9.16 -4.06
N ASN A 108 -4.94 8.37 -5.11
CA ASN A 108 -4.93 6.91 -5.03
C ASN A 108 -3.77 6.42 -4.17
N ALA A 109 -2.58 7.00 -4.31
CA ALA A 109 -1.45 6.67 -3.45
C ALA A 109 -1.77 6.94 -1.97
N SER A 110 -2.41 8.07 -1.66
CA SER A 110 -2.81 8.42 -0.28
C SER A 110 -3.81 7.42 0.28
N LEU A 111 -4.81 7.00 -0.52
CA LEU A 111 -5.78 5.98 -0.12
C LEU A 111 -5.12 4.62 0.07
N ASP A 112 -4.19 4.23 -0.79
CA ASP A 112 -3.45 2.97 -0.67
C ASP A 112 -2.54 2.96 0.56
N TYR A 113 -1.92 4.10 0.90
CA TYR A 113 -1.18 4.26 2.14
C TYR A 113 -2.07 4.02 3.35
N LEU A 114 -3.25 4.65 3.41
CA LEU A 114 -4.20 4.45 4.50
C LEU A 114 -4.67 2.99 4.60
N ARG A 115 -4.93 2.33 3.47
CA ARG A 115 -5.29 0.89 3.45
C ARG A 115 -4.17 0.02 4.01
N LYS A 116 -2.93 0.27 3.59
CA LYS A 116 -1.75 -0.46 4.09
C LYS A 116 -1.50 -0.17 5.56
N ARG A 117 -1.60 1.08 6.00
CA ARG A 117 -1.45 1.46 7.41
C ARG A 117 -2.48 0.76 8.28
N ARG A 118 -3.75 0.72 7.85
CA ARG A 118 -4.80 -0.03 8.56
C ARG A 118 -4.47 -1.52 8.67
N LEU A 119 -4.02 -2.15 7.57
CA LEU A 119 -3.62 -3.56 7.60
C LEU A 119 -2.41 -3.79 8.53
N ASN A 120 -1.44 -2.88 8.50
CA ASN A 120 -0.26 -2.96 9.37
C ASN A 120 -0.61 -2.73 10.83
N CYS A 121 -1.52 -1.82 11.18
CA CYS A 121 -2.01 -1.66 12.55
C CYS A 121 -2.69 -2.94 13.03
N VAL A 122 -3.57 -3.56 12.22
CA VAL A 122 -4.18 -4.85 12.56
C VAL A 122 -3.11 -5.95 12.76
N ASN A 123 -2.08 -5.98 11.92
CA ASN A 123 -0.99 -6.95 12.04
C ASN A 123 -0.09 -6.68 13.26
N ILE A 124 0.16 -5.41 13.60
CA ILE A 124 0.96 -5.01 14.76
C ILE A 124 0.17 -5.26 16.04
N GLU A 125 -1.14 -4.97 16.07
CA GLU A 125 -2.02 -5.35 17.18
C GLU A 125 -2.00 -6.88 17.36
N TYR A 126 -2.12 -7.65 16.27
CA TYR A 126 -1.98 -9.11 16.32
C TYR A 126 -0.60 -9.56 16.81
N ALA A 127 0.46 -8.88 16.39
CA ALA A 127 1.83 -9.18 16.82
C ALA A 127 2.11 -8.76 18.27
N ALA A 128 1.54 -7.64 18.72
CA ALA A 128 1.63 -7.14 20.08
C ALA A 128 0.87 -8.06 21.03
N HIS A 129 -0.33 -8.49 20.65
CA HIS A 129 -1.05 -9.56 21.36
C HIS A 129 -0.25 -10.87 21.38
N SER A 130 0.43 -11.24 20.29
CA SER A 130 1.30 -12.43 20.28
C SER A 130 2.58 -12.28 21.14
N HIS A 131 3.04 -11.05 21.40
CA HIS A 131 4.19 -10.77 22.26
C HIS A 131 3.78 -10.64 23.74
N GLU A 132 2.57 -10.15 24.03
CA GLU A 132 2.01 -10.16 25.39
C GLU A 132 1.58 -11.58 25.82
N GLU A 133 1.18 -12.43 24.87
CA GLU A 133 0.87 -13.85 25.12
C GLU A 133 2.13 -14.73 25.32
N GLN A 134 3.35 -14.23 25.05
CA GLN A 134 4.57 -14.99 25.37
C GLN A 134 4.95 -14.98 26.86
N ASN A 135 4.12 -14.38 27.72
CA ASN A 135 4.28 -14.48 29.19
C ASN A 135 3.09 -15.15 29.90
N SER A 136 2.25 -15.86 29.16
CA SER A 136 1.22 -16.72 29.73
C SER A 136 1.17 -18.00 28.91
N ASP A 137 1.50 -19.14 29.53
CA ASP A 137 1.22 -20.48 29.02
C ASP A 137 -0.31 -20.72 28.95
N SER A 138 -1.02 -19.91 28.17
CA SER A 138 -2.43 -20.09 27.85
C SER A 138 -2.52 -20.32 26.36
N TYR A 139 -2.23 -21.55 25.95
CA TYR A 139 -2.80 -22.05 24.72
C TYR A 139 -4.32 -21.81 24.80
N LEU A 140 -4.85 -20.97 23.91
CA LEU A 140 -6.29 -20.88 23.64
C LEU A 140 -6.74 -22.24 23.09
N VAL A 141 -6.92 -23.20 24.00
CA VAL A 141 -7.67 -24.42 23.74
C VAL A 141 -9.11 -23.95 23.58
N LEU A 142 -9.53 -23.81 22.32
CA LEU A 142 -10.92 -23.55 21.98
C LEU A 142 -11.73 -24.67 22.66
N GLU A 143 -12.47 -24.40 23.73
CA GLU A 143 -13.31 -25.43 24.32
C GLU A 143 -14.42 -25.79 23.32
N TYR A 144 -14.24 -26.94 22.66
CA TYR A 144 -14.98 -27.39 21.48
C TYR A 144 -16.50 -27.41 21.66
N LYS A 145 -16.97 -27.49 22.91
CA LYS A 145 -18.39 -27.58 23.25
C LYS A 145 -19.12 -26.25 23.14
N ASN A 146 -18.44 -25.12 23.27
CA ASN A 146 -19.11 -23.84 23.50
C ASN A 146 -19.31 -23.02 22.20
N VAL A 147 -18.60 -23.37 21.12
CA VAL A 147 -18.66 -22.67 19.82
C VAL A 147 -19.83 -23.16 18.93
N GLY A 148 -20.46 -24.28 19.28
CA GLY A 148 -21.58 -24.83 18.50
C GLY A 148 -21.18 -25.34 17.11
N LEU A 149 -19.94 -25.80 16.96
CA LEU A 149 -19.45 -26.52 15.78
C LEU A 149 -19.65 -28.01 15.97
N SER A 150 -20.11 -28.71 14.93
CA SER A 150 -20.06 -30.17 14.91
C SER A 150 -18.61 -30.66 14.80
N VAL A 151 -18.35 -31.88 15.25
CA VAL A 151 -17.02 -32.53 15.18
C VAL A 151 -16.44 -32.47 13.76
N THR A 152 -17.28 -32.67 12.75
CA THR A 152 -16.87 -32.63 11.33
C THR A 152 -16.52 -31.23 10.86
N GLU A 153 -17.35 -30.23 11.16
CA GLU A 153 -17.06 -28.83 10.79
C GLU A 153 -15.79 -28.32 11.46
N MET A 154 -15.56 -28.79 12.68
CA MET A 154 -14.38 -28.47 13.44
C MET A 154 -13.12 -29.06 12.82
N LYS A 155 -13.10 -30.37 12.52
CA LYS A 155 -11.97 -31.02 11.87
C LYS A 155 -11.61 -30.37 10.53
N ILE A 156 -12.63 -29.99 9.75
CA ILE A 156 -12.46 -29.22 8.51
C ILE A 156 -11.80 -27.85 8.77
N PHE A 157 -12.15 -27.19 9.86
CA PHE A 157 -11.62 -25.88 10.24
C PHE A 157 -10.18 -25.97 10.76
N GLU A 158 -9.85 -26.99 11.55
CA GLU A 158 -8.49 -27.28 12.01
C GLU A 158 -7.54 -27.58 10.84
N GLU A 159 -7.95 -28.45 9.91
CA GLU A 159 -7.17 -28.74 8.70
C GLU A 159 -6.88 -27.46 7.89
N TYR A 160 -7.85 -26.54 7.82
CA TYR A 160 -7.68 -25.25 7.17
C TYR A 160 -6.70 -24.32 7.91
N ILE A 161 -6.77 -24.26 9.25
CA ILE A 161 -5.81 -23.49 10.06
C ILE A 161 -4.39 -24.06 9.92
N ASN A 162 -4.27 -25.39 9.83
CA ASN A 162 -3.01 -26.08 9.59
C ASN A 162 -2.48 -25.93 8.14
N GLY A 163 -3.10 -25.07 7.33
CA GLY A 163 -2.60 -24.65 6.03
C GLY A 163 -3.14 -25.45 4.84
N LEU A 164 -4.07 -26.39 5.04
CA LEU A 164 -4.67 -27.10 3.90
C LEU A 164 -5.59 -26.17 3.11
N LYS A 165 -5.45 -26.20 1.78
CA LYS A 165 -6.31 -25.43 0.88
C LYS A 165 -7.70 -26.07 0.81
N PRO A 166 -8.79 -25.30 0.64
CA PRO A 166 -10.16 -25.82 0.56
C PRO A 166 -10.38 -26.92 -0.48
N LYS A 167 -9.59 -26.93 -1.57
CA LYS A 167 -9.63 -27.99 -2.59
C LYS A 167 -9.10 -29.33 -2.06
N ALA A 168 -8.05 -29.32 -1.25
CA ALA A 168 -7.48 -30.54 -0.65
C ALA A 168 -8.41 -31.09 0.44
N ILE A 169 -8.97 -30.20 1.27
CA ILE A 169 -9.96 -30.57 2.29
C ILE A 169 -11.23 -31.16 1.65
N ALA A 170 -11.69 -30.58 0.54
CA ALA A 170 -12.83 -31.11 -0.21
C ALA A 170 -12.62 -32.55 -0.66
N SER A 171 -11.42 -32.87 -1.16
CA SER A 171 -11.04 -34.23 -1.52
C SER A 171 -11.00 -35.17 -0.30
N GLN A 172 -10.44 -34.72 0.82
CA GLN A 172 -10.31 -35.52 2.05
C GLN A 172 -11.66 -35.85 2.69
N HIS A 173 -12.61 -34.92 2.64
CA HIS A 173 -13.95 -35.09 3.24
C HIS A 173 -15.01 -35.56 2.24
N GLN A 174 -14.64 -35.82 0.98
CA GLN A 174 -15.55 -36.20 -0.11
C GLN A 174 -16.74 -35.23 -0.24
N LYS A 175 -16.46 -33.93 -0.16
CA LYS A 175 -17.46 -32.85 -0.27
C LYS A 175 -17.12 -31.92 -1.43
N ALA A 176 -18.11 -31.23 -1.97
CA ALA A 176 -17.87 -30.17 -2.94
C ALA A 176 -17.04 -29.04 -2.31
N VAL A 177 -16.15 -28.42 -3.10
CA VAL A 177 -15.33 -27.28 -2.65
C VAL A 177 -16.19 -26.11 -2.16
N SER A 178 -17.37 -25.90 -2.78
CA SER A 178 -18.37 -24.93 -2.35
C SER A 178 -18.88 -25.22 -0.94
N THR A 179 -19.17 -26.49 -0.63
CA THR A 179 -19.60 -26.94 0.69
C THR A 179 -18.51 -26.70 1.74
N ILE A 180 -17.25 -27.01 1.44
CA ILE A 180 -16.12 -26.71 2.35
C ILE A 180 -16.00 -25.21 2.60
N LYS A 181 -16.06 -24.38 1.57
CA LYS A 181 -16.03 -22.91 1.74
C LYS A 181 -17.18 -22.40 2.62
N ASN A 182 -18.38 -22.95 2.44
CA ASN A 182 -19.55 -22.60 3.27
C ASN A 182 -19.37 -23.03 4.73
N ILE A 183 -18.86 -24.24 4.97
CA ILE A 183 -18.50 -24.72 6.32
C ILE A 183 -17.49 -23.78 6.95
N LEU A 184 -16.38 -23.47 6.27
CA LEU A 184 -15.34 -22.58 6.80
C LEU A 184 -15.88 -21.17 7.11
N ASN A 185 -16.74 -20.61 6.25
CA ASN A 185 -17.34 -19.30 6.50
C ASN A 185 -18.28 -19.32 7.71
N ASN A 186 -19.07 -20.39 7.87
CA ASN A 186 -19.95 -20.56 9.01
C ASN A 186 -19.14 -20.78 10.30
N SER A 187 -18.06 -21.56 10.26
CA SER A 187 -17.16 -21.76 11.40
C SER A 187 -16.52 -20.46 11.85
N LYS A 188 -16.00 -19.64 10.92
CA LYS A 188 -15.46 -18.30 11.23
C LYS A 188 -16.49 -17.42 11.92
N ARG A 189 -17.74 -17.43 11.44
CA ARG A 189 -18.82 -16.64 12.05
C ARG A 189 -19.17 -17.11 13.46
N LYS A 190 -19.30 -18.44 13.67
CA LYS A 190 -19.60 -19.03 14.98
C LYS A 190 -18.49 -18.72 15.99
N ILE A 191 -17.23 -18.89 15.59
CA ILE A 191 -16.06 -18.60 16.43
C ILE A 191 -15.99 -17.11 16.78
N LEU A 192 -16.12 -16.23 15.77
CA LEU A 192 -16.11 -14.79 16.01
C LEU A 192 -17.25 -14.35 16.94
N ARG A 193 -18.44 -14.94 16.78
CA ARG A 193 -19.59 -14.69 17.64
C ARG A 193 -19.31 -15.14 19.07
N TYR A 194 -18.79 -16.35 19.25
CA TYR A 194 -18.41 -16.88 20.56
C TYR A 194 -17.44 -15.94 21.27
N TYR A 195 -16.39 -15.49 20.60
CA TYR A 195 -15.45 -14.54 21.19
C TYR A 195 -16.09 -13.19 21.52
N LYS A 196 -16.96 -12.66 20.67
CA LYS A 196 -17.66 -11.39 20.96
C LYS A 196 -18.60 -11.49 22.16
N GLU A 197 -19.28 -12.62 22.32
CA GLU A 197 -20.21 -12.85 23.42
C GLU A 197 -19.49 -13.15 24.74
N ASN A 198 -18.27 -13.70 24.69
CA ASN A 198 -17.47 -14.08 25.87
C ASN A 198 -16.27 -13.15 26.13
N ALA A 199 -16.09 -12.08 25.36
CA ALA A 199 -14.99 -11.11 25.54
C ALA A 199 -15.02 -10.39 26.89
N TYR A 200 -16.16 -10.37 27.58
CA TYR A 200 -16.34 -9.75 28.90
C TYR A 200 -16.03 -10.71 30.07
N LEU A 201 -15.57 -11.94 29.81
CA LEU A 201 -15.25 -12.96 30.83
C LEU A 201 -13.73 -13.19 30.98
N LEU A 202 -12.91 -12.34 30.36
CA LEU A 202 -11.44 -12.41 30.40
C LEU A 202 -10.80 -11.19 31.11
N GLU A 203 -11.59 -10.37 31.81
CA GLU A 203 -11.11 -9.44 32.86
C GLU A 203 -11.13 -10.14 34.23
#